data_AF-A0A4R0G062-F1
#
_entry.id   AF-A0A4R0G062-F1
#
_cell.length_a   1.000
_cell.length_b   1.000
_cell.length_c   1.000
_cell.angle_alpha   90.00
_cell.angle_beta   90.00
_cell.angle_gamma   90.00
#
_symmetry.space_group_name_H-M   'P 1'
#
loop_
_entity.id
_entity.type
_entity.pdbx_description
1 polymer ?
#
loop_
_entity_poly.entity_id
_entity_poly.type
_entity_poly.pdbx_seq_one_letter_code
_entity_poly.pdbx_strand_id
1 'polypeptide(L)'
;MTRSPQPLPEVAAGTLLRLDPNDWSYGRDLTPGTAATVVVAGVRDLPNRSDEWVWVLGHRPECDYPHVDRHPPCMEVRVSVAALHRHSPGP
;
A
#
# COMPACT_ATOMS: atom_id res chain seq x y z
N MET A 1 6.28 -28.81 1.41
CA MET A 1 6.80 -27.87 0.39
C MET A 1 6.71 -26.48 0.97
N THR A 2 7.82 -25.91 1.43
CA THR A 2 7.87 -24.52 1.88
C THR A 2 7.78 -23.64 0.64
N ARG A 3 6.62 -23.02 0.41
CA ARG A 3 6.47 -21.98 -0.62
C ARG A 3 7.41 -20.86 -0.21
N SER A 4 8.46 -20.61 -0.99
CA SER A 4 9.30 -19.44 -0.80
C SER A 4 8.41 -18.20 -0.90
N PRO A 5 8.55 -17.21 0.00
CA PRO A 5 7.77 -15.99 -0.09
C PRO A 5 7.94 -15.40 -1.49
N GLN A 6 6.84 -15.16 -2.20
CA GLN A 6 6.92 -14.51 -3.51
C GLN A 6 7.62 -13.14 -3.37
N PRO A 7 8.44 -12.70 -4.35
CA PRO A 7 9.01 -11.37 -4.29
C PRO A 7 7.91 -10.33 -4.12
N LEU A 8 8.16 -9.33 -3.28
CA LEU A 8 7.21 -8.23 -3.09
C LEU A 8 6.95 -7.55 -4.45
N PRO A 9 5.70 -7.21 -4.78
CA PRO A 9 5.43 -6.42 -5.97
C PRO A 9 6.15 -5.08 -5.86
N GLU A 10 6.97 -4.78 -6.87
CA GLU A 10 7.65 -3.50 -6.95
C GLU A 10 6.62 -2.46 -7.39
N VAL A 11 6.33 -1.51 -6.49
CA VAL A 11 5.41 -0.40 -6.74
C VAL A 11 6.19 0.88 -6.54
N ALA A 12 6.30 1.68 -7.60
CA ALA A 12 7.08 2.90 -7.57
C ALA A 12 6.49 3.92 -6.58
N ALA A 13 7.37 4.65 -5.88
CA ALA A 13 6.95 5.80 -5.10
C ALA A 13 6.26 6.85 -6.01
N GLY A 14 5.21 7.48 -5.51
CA GLY A 14 4.32 8.36 -6.28
C GLY A 14 3.16 7.63 -6.97
N THR A 15 3.14 6.29 -6.98
CA THR A 15 2.01 5.54 -7.54
C THR A 15 0.74 5.78 -6.72
N LEU A 16 -0.36 6.10 -7.40
CA LEU A 16 -1.68 6.20 -6.80
C LEU A 16 -2.34 4.81 -6.75
N LEU A 17 -2.45 4.24 -5.55
CA LEU A 17 -3.22 3.03 -5.32
C LEU A 17 -4.67 3.40 -5.01
N ARG A 18 -5.60 2.80 -5.74
CA ARG A 18 -7.04 2.85 -5.47
C ARG A 18 -7.47 1.47 -5.00
N LEU A 19 -7.80 1.37 -3.72
CA LEU A 19 -8.07 0.12 -3.05
C LEU A 19 -9.56 -0.01 -2.79
N ASP A 20 -10.15 -1.11 -3.25
CA ASP A 20 -11.51 -1.47 -2.88
C ASP A 20 -11.58 -1.94 -1.41
N PRO A 21 -12.77 -1.99 -0.79
CA PRO A 21 -12.94 -2.45 0.59
C PRO A 21 -12.26 -3.77 0.95
N ASN A 22 -12.11 -4.68 -0.02
CA ASN A 22 -11.52 -6.02 0.19
C ASN A 22 -10.01 -6.08 -0.10
N ASP A 23 -9.44 -5.00 -0.62
CA ASP A 23 -8.03 -4.95 -1.03
C ASP A 23 -7.08 -4.65 0.12
N TRP A 24 -7.62 -4.23 1.26
CA TRP A 24 -6.88 -3.85 2.44
C TRP A 24 -7.65 -4.24 3.70
N SER A 25 -6.94 -4.41 4.82
CA SER A 25 -7.55 -4.91 6.06
C SER A 25 -7.25 -4.08 7.30
N TYR A 26 -6.23 -3.21 7.23
CA TYR A 26 -5.88 -2.29 8.31
C TYR A 26 -5.32 -1.01 7.71
N GLY A 27 -5.64 0.13 8.30
CA GLY A 27 -5.12 1.41 7.87
C GLY A 27 -5.07 2.40 9.01
N ARG A 28 -3.95 3.12 9.14
CA ARG A 28 -3.85 4.25 10.05
C ARG A 28 -4.78 5.37 9.57
N ASP A 29 -5.67 5.82 10.46
CA ASP A 29 -6.67 6.86 10.16
C ASP A 29 -7.59 6.53 8.97
N LEU A 30 -7.86 5.23 8.75
CA LEU A 30 -8.80 4.72 7.76
C LEU A 30 -9.91 3.90 8.43
N THR A 31 -11.08 3.84 7.79
CA THR A 31 -12.22 3.03 8.24
C THR A 31 -12.23 1.69 7.51
N PRO A 32 -12.04 0.54 8.19
CA PRO A 32 -12.10 -0.76 7.56
C PRO A 32 -13.41 -0.98 6.79
N GLY A 33 -13.35 -1.63 5.63
CA GLY A 33 -14.51 -1.90 4.79
C GLY A 33 -14.92 -0.73 3.87
N THR A 34 -14.14 0.35 3.81
CA THR A 34 -14.33 1.42 2.82
C THR A 34 -13.27 1.35 1.71
N ALA A 35 -13.53 2.00 0.58
CA ALA A 35 -12.47 2.27 -0.38
C ALA A 35 -11.40 3.17 0.26
N ALA A 36 -10.15 3.03 -0.18
CA ALA A 36 -9.03 3.84 0.28
C ALA A 36 -8.15 4.26 -0.90
N THR A 37 -7.54 5.43 -0.81
CA THR A 37 -6.57 5.92 -1.80
C THR A 37 -5.28 6.28 -1.11
N VAL A 38 -4.16 5.78 -1.64
CA VAL A 38 -2.81 6.00 -1.09
C VAL A 38 -1.86 6.38 -2.22
N VAL A 39 -1.11 7.46 -2.03
CA VAL A 39 0.08 7.75 -2.83
C VAL A 39 1.26 7.05 -2.18
N VAL A 40 1.85 6.08 -2.90
CA VAL A 40 2.90 5.20 -2.35
C VAL A 40 4.17 6.00 -2.06
N ALA A 41 4.71 5.82 -0.85
CA ALA A 41 6.06 6.27 -0.50
C ALA A 41 7.01 5.08 -0.34
N GLY A 42 6.50 3.89 0.00
CA GLY A 42 7.27 2.65 0.03
C GLY A 42 6.43 1.44 0.42
N VAL A 43 6.94 0.25 0.12
CA VAL A 43 6.34 -1.03 0.51
C VAL A 43 7.27 -1.70 1.54
N ARG A 44 6.72 -2.11 2.68
CA ARG A 44 7.44 -2.79 3.75
C ARG A 44 6.91 -4.20 3.92
N ASP A 45 7.84 -5.15 4.01
CA ASP A 45 7.50 -6.54 4.30
C ASP A 45 6.94 -6.72 5.72
N LEU A 46 6.19 -7.80 5.92
CA LEU A 46 5.75 -8.27 7.23
C LEU A 46 6.71 -9.36 7.74
N PRO A 47 7.13 -9.33 9.02
CA PRO A 47 7.79 -10.48 9.64
C PRO A 47 6.86 -11.70 9.56
N ASN A 48 7.35 -12.84 9.06
CA ASN A 48 6.55 -14.03 8.78
C ASN A 48 5.37 -13.77 7.82
N ARG A 49 5.58 -12.94 6.80
CA ARG A 49 4.58 -12.60 5.77
C ARG A 49 3.84 -13.86 5.31
N SER A 50 2.52 -13.93 5.55
CA SER A 50 1.69 -14.78 4.70
C SER A 50 1.73 -14.17 3.30
N ASP A 51 1.87 -14.96 2.23
CA ASP A 51 2.02 -14.48 0.85
C ASP A 51 0.90 -13.54 0.33
N GLU A 52 -0.05 -13.18 1.19
CA GLU A 52 -1.26 -12.46 0.88
C GLU A 52 -1.21 -10.97 1.24
N TRP A 53 -0.38 -10.52 2.19
CA TRP A 53 -0.46 -9.15 2.74
C TRP A 53 0.89 -8.48 2.91
N VAL A 54 0.93 -7.15 2.71
CA VAL A 54 2.12 -6.30 2.92
C VAL A 54 1.73 -4.95 3.50
N TRP A 55 2.69 -4.21 4.06
CA TRP A 55 2.47 -2.82 4.46
C TRP A 55 2.81 -1.88 3.31
N VAL A 56 1.90 -0.98 3.00
CA VAL A 56 2.16 0.19 2.15
C VAL A 56 2.25 1.41 3.05
N LEU A 57 3.38 2.10 2.99
CA LEU A 57 3.57 3.43 3.57
C LEU A 57 3.31 4.46 2.48
N GLY A 58 2.60 5.52 2.83
CA GLY A 58 2.27 6.54 1.85
C GLY A 58 1.63 7.78 2.43
N HIS A 59 1.01 8.51 1.53
CA HIS A 59 0.33 9.76 1.79
C HIS A 59 -1.09 9.72 1.28
N ARG A 60 -1.94 10.58 1.85
CA ARG A 60 -3.21 10.90 1.22
C ARG A 60 -2.93 11.75 -0.03
N PRO A 61 -3.76 11.70 -1.08
CA PRO A 61 -3.58 12.54 -2.27
C PRO A 61 -3.44 14.04 -1.94
N GLU A 62 -4.11 14.51 -0.90
CA GLU A 62 -4.09 15.92 -0.47
C GLU A 62 -2.73 16.37 0.06
N CYS A 63 -1.82 15.45 0.42
CA CYS A 63 -0.47 15.79 0.86
C CYS A 63 0.39 16.42 -0.24
N ASP A 64 -0.01 16.31 -1.51
CA ASP A 64 0.69 16.93 -2.65
C ASP A 64 0.20 18.36 -2.94
N TYR A 65 -0.74 18.88 -2.15
CA TYR A 65 -1.23 20.24 -2.35
C TYR A 65 -0.16 21.29 -2.01
N PRO A 66 -0.08 22.42 -2.75
CA PRO A 66 1.01 23.40 -2.60
C PRO A 66 1.16 24.02 -1.21
N HIS A 67 0.11 23.96 -0.40
CA HIS A 67 0.05 24.55 0.95
C HIS A 67 0.36 23.54 2.06
N VAL A 68 0.61 22.27 1.73
CA VAL A 68 0.96 21.25 2.70
C VAL A 68 2.48 21.14 2.78
N ASP A 69 3.03 21.29 3.98
CA ASP A 69 4.47 21.12 4.21
C ASP A 69 4.89 19.67 3.96
N ARG A 70 6.09 19.48 3.40
CA ARG A 70 6.64 18.14 3.20
C ARG A 70 6.81 17.45 4.56
N HIS A 71 6.29 16.23 4.66
CA HIS A 71 6.33 15.43 5.89
C HIS A 71 6.63 13.95 5.60
N PRO A 72 7.01 13.14 6.61
CA PRO A 72 7.11 11.68 6.46
C PRO A 72 5.76 11.04 6.12
N PRO A 73 5.70 9.80 5.58
CA PRO A 73 4.45 9.10 5.27
C PRO A 73 3.44 9.16 6.41
N CYS A 74 2.26 9.71 6.14
CA CYS A 74 1.19 9.86 7.14
C CYS A 74 0.22 8.68 7.15
N MET A 75 0.23 7.85 6.10
CA MET A 75 -0.58 6.65 5.98
C MET A 75 0.27 5.40 6.07
N GLU A 76 -0.29 4.39 6.73
CA GLU A 76 0.21 3.01 6.74
C GLU A 76 -1.00 2.10 6.53
N VAL A 77 -0.98 1.28 5.47
CA VAL A 77 -2.12 0.45 5.06
C VAL A 77 -1.65 -0.97 4.80
N ARG A 78 -2.33 -1.96 5.37
CA ARG A 78 -2.07 -3.38 5.10
C ARG A 78 -2.86 -3.80 3.87
N VAL A 79 -2.17 -3.97 2.76
CA VAL A 79 -2.73 -4.19 1.42
C VAL A 79 -2.47 -5.61 0.96
N SER A 80 -3.41 -6.18 0.22
CA SER A 80 -3.23 -7.49 -0.38
C SER A 80 -2.16 -7.45 -1.48
N VAL A 81 -1.30 -8.47 -1.52
CA VAL A 81 -0.32 -8.64 -2.61
C VAL A 81 -1.02 -8.71 -3.97
N ALA A 82 -2.16 -9.38 -4.06
CA ALA A 82 -2.97 -9.46 -5.28
C ALA A 82 -3.48 -8.08 -5.72
N ALA A 83 -3.80 -7.19 -4.77
CA ALA A 83 -4.18 -5.82 -5.08
C ALA A 83 -3.01 -5.04 -5.66
N LEU A 84 -1.81 -5.16 -5.08
CA LEU A 84 -0.62 -4.47 -5.60
C LEU A 84 -0.22 -4.92 -7.00
N HIS A 85 -0.36 -6.21 -7.32
CA HIS A 85 -0.08 -6.71 -8.68
C HIS A 85 -0.98 -6.09 -9.76
N ARG A 86 -2.17 -5.56 -9.41
CA ARG A 86 -3.01 -4.81 -10.36
C ARG A 86 -2.45 -3.43 -10.69
N HIS A 87 -1.52 -2.92 -9.88
CA HIS A 87 -0.94 -1.58 -9.98
C HIS A 87 0.56 -1.57 -10.34
N SER A 88 1.26 -2.70 -10.20
CA SER A 88 2.59 -2.84 -10.77
C SER A 88 2.48 -2.91 -12.29
N PRO A 89 3.22 -2.09 -13.06
CA PRO A 89 3.43 -2.37 -14.46
C PRO A 89 4.04 -3.78 -14.55
N GLY A 90 3.49 -4.62 -15.44
CA GLY A 90 4.05 -5.95 -15.68
C GLY A 90 5.52 -5.86 -16.11
N PRO A 91 6.30 -6.95 -15.92
CA PRO A 91 7.72 -6.98 -16.22
C PRO A 91 8.05 -6.57 -17.67
#